data_AF-A0A376VVD6-F1
#
_entry.id   AF-A0A376VVD6-F1
#
_cell.length_a   1.000
_cell.length_b   1.000
_cell.length_c   1.000
_cell.angle_alpha   90.00
_cell.angle_beta   90.00
_cell.angle_gamma   90.00
#
_symmetry.space_group_name_H-M   'P 1'
#
loop_
_entity.id
_entity.type
_entity.pdbx_description
1 polymer ?
#
loop_
_entity_poly.entity_id
_entity_poly.type
_entity_poly.pdbx_seq_one_letter_code
_entity_poly.pdbx_strand_id
1 'polypeptide(L)' 'MMTREPLTLPEDTMIIEAEEKMQKHRVSTLLVTNKANKVTGLVRIFD' A
#
# COMPACT_ATOMS: atom_id res chain seq x y z
N MET A 1 12.40 18.68 -4.13
CA MET A 1 11.39 18.31 -3.12
C MET A 1 10.81 16.96 -3.51
N MET A 2 11.18 15.87 -2.86
CA MET A 2 10.61 14.54 -3.13
C MET A 2 9.87 14.06 -1.88
N THR A 3 8.59 14.39 -1.76
CA THR A 3 7.69 13.74 -0.80
C THR A 3 7.24 12.41 -1.42
N ARG A 4 8.11 11.40 -1.38
CA ARG A 4 7.72 10.02 -1.67
C ARG A 4 7.43 9.36 -0.33
N GLU A 5 6.32 9.75 0.29
CA GLU A 5 5.80 9.00 1.43
C GLU A 5 5.43 7.60 0.92
N PRO A 6 6.13 6.53 1.37
CA PRO A 6 5.80 5.18 0.96
C PRO A 6 4.43 4.83 1.51
N LEU A 7 3.44 4.62 0.63
CA LEU A 7 2.11 4.23 1.07
C LEU A 7 2.14 2.77 1.49
N THR A 8 1.97 2.54 2.79
CA THR A 8 1.92 1.20 3.38
C THR A 8 0.49 0.83 3.77
N LEU A 9 0.20 -0.47 3.75
CA LEU A 9 -1.00 -1.03 4.34
C LEU A 9 -0.68 -2.24 5.23
N PRO A 10 -1.53 -2.49 6.22
CA PRO A 10 -1.55 -3.76 6.94
C PRO A 10 -1.75 -4.95 5.99
N GLU A 11 -1.12 -6.09 6.30
CA GLU A 11 -1.45 -7.38 5.65
C GLU A 11 -2.88 -7.86 5.92
N ASP A 12 -3.52 -7.30 6.95
CA ASP A 12 -4.90 -7.60 7.37
C ASP A 12 -5.94 -6.76 6.60
N THR A 13 -5.49 -5.82 5.75
CA THR A 13 -6.40 -4.96 4.97
C THR A 13 -6.97 -5.69 3.76
N MET A 14 -8.27 -5.52 3.51
CA MET A 14 -8.91 -6.03 2.31
C MET A 14 -8.35 -5.41 1.03
N ILE A 15 -8.31 -6.19 -0.04
CA ILE A 15 -7.87 -5.74 -1.37
C ILE A 15 -8.71 -4.53 -1.84
N ILE A 16 -10.01 -4.50 -1.52
CA ILE A 16 -10.90 -3.38 -1.85
C ILE A 16 -10.46 -2.06 -1.22
N GLU A 17 -10.06 -2.08 0.04
CA GLU A 17 -9.59 -0.88 0.75
C GLU A 17 -8.20 -0.48 0.25
N ALA A 18 -7.35 -1.46 -0.08
CA ALA A 18 -6.07 -1.21 -0.71
C ALA A 18 -6.27 -0.49 -2.07
N GLU A 19 -7.21 -0.95 -2.90
CA GLU A 19 -7.61 -0.31 -4.17
C GLU A 19 -8.10 1.13 -3.98
N GLU A 20 -9.03 1.35 -3.05
CA GLU A 20 -9.52 2.71 -2.75
C GLU A 20 -8.37 3.63 -2.31
N LYS A 21 -7.46 3.12 -1.48
CA LYS A 21 -6.29 3.88 -1.01
C LYS A 21 -5.29 4.16 -2.13
N MET A 22 -5.07 3.19 -3.03
CA MET A 22 -4.26 3.36 -4.25
C MET A 22 -4.84 4.46 -5.15
N GLN A 23 -6.14 4.39 -5.45
CA GLN A 23 -6.82 5.40 -6.27
C GLN A 23 -6.78 6.79 -5.62
N LYS A 24 -7.08 6.87 -4.32
CA LYS A 24 -7.09 8.12 -3.56
C LYS A 24 -5.74 8.81 -3.55
N HIS A 25 -4.65 8.04 -3.43
CA HIS A 25 -3.29 8.56 -3.46
C HIS A 25 -2.67 8.60 -4.86
N ARG A 26 -3.38 8.14 -5.90
CA ARG A 26 -2.85 7.97 -7.28
C ARG A 26 -1.52 7.21 -7.32
N VAL A 27 -1.41 6.13 -6.56
CA VAL A 27 -0.23 5.26 -6.53
C VAL A 27 -0.57 3.86 -6.99
N SER A 28 0.29 3.27 -7.82
CA SER A 28 0.13 1.91 -8.36
C SER A 28 0.84 0.85 -7.51
N THR A 29 1.45 1.25 -6.41
CA THR A 29 2.28 0.39 -5.55
C THR A 29 2.05 0.73 -4.11
N LEU A 30 1.80 -0.32 -3.31
CA LEU A 30 1.70 -0.23 -1.86
C LEU A 30 2.64 -1.24 -1.23
N LEU A 31 3.14 -0.89 -0.06
CA LEU A 31 3.96 -1.77 0.75
C LEU A 31 3.09 -2.45 1.79
N VAL A 32 3.13 -3.77 1.83
CA VAL A 32 2.40 -4.55 2.83
C VAL A 32 3.27 -4.64 4.08
N THR A 33 2.73 -4.20 5.19
CA THR A 33 3.36 -4.18 6.51
C THR A 33 2.56 -5.05 7.49
N ASN A 34 3.24 -5.80 8.34
CA ASN A 34 2.59 -6.53 9.43
C ASN A 34 2.37 -5.60 10.64
N LYS A 35 1.60 -6.08 11.63
CA LYS A 35 1.41 -5.49 12.96
C LYS A 35 2.72 -5.12 13.67
N ALA A 36 3.83 -5.79 13.32
CA ALA A 36 5.17 -5.46 13.81
C ALA A 36 5.87 -4.30 13.06
N ASN A 37 5.16 -3.55 12.21
CA ASN A 37 5.71 -2.51 11.33
C ASN A 37 6.82 -3.01 10.38
N LYS A 38 6.94 -4.32 10.19
CA LYS A 38 7.86 -4.90 9.20
C LYS A 38 7.17 -4.98 7.85
N VAL A 39 7.89 -4.59 6.81
CA VAL A 39 7.46 -4.82 5.41
C VAL A 39 7.50 -6.32 5.16
N THR A 40 6.33 -6.92 4.96
CA THR A 40 6.18 -8.35 4.65
C THR A 40 6.00 -8.61 3.17
N GLY A 41 5.62 -7.59 2.40
CA GLY A 41 5.45 -7.72 0.96
C GLY A 41 5.30 -6.40 0.23
N LEU A 42 5.17 -6.50 -1.09
CA LEU A 42 4.68 -5.43 -1.94
C LEU A 42 3.40 -5.90 -2.63
N VAL A 43 2.45 -4.99 -2.79
CA VAL A 43 1.28 -5.21 -3.63
C VAL A 43 1.28 -4.15 -4.73
N ARG A 44 1.11 -4.61 -5.96
CA ARG A 44 0.91 -3.76 -7.13
C ARG A 44 -0.32 -4.26 -7.85
N ILE A 45 -1.16 -3.32 -8.24
CA ILE A 45 -2.32 -3.63 -9.08
C ILE A 45 -1.91 -3.25 -10.49
N PHE A 46 -1.97 -4.24 -11.37
CA PHE A 46 -1.80 -4.06 -12.80
C PHE A 46 -3.22 -4.10 -13.36
N ASP A 47 -3.68 -2.96 -13.89
CA ASP A 47 -4.88 -2.89 -14.73
C ASP A 47 -4.61 -3.60 -16.07
#